data_AF-A0A1H1KN88-F1
#
_entry.id   AF-A0A1H1KN88-F1
#
_cell.length_a   1.000
_cell.length_b   1.000
_cell.length_c   1.000
_cell.angle_alpha   90.00
_cell.angle_beta   90.00
_cell.angle_gamma   90.00
#
_symmetry.space_group_name_H-M   'P 1'
#
loop_
_entity.id
_entity.type
_entity.pdbx_description
1 polymer ?
#
loop_
_entity_poly.entity_id
_entity_poly.type
_entity_poly.pdbx_seq_one_letter_code
_entity_poly.pdbx_strand_id
1 'polypeptide(L)'
;MTSDDGATKPLPVVLAPVADELLSSWIARHAAFYGVVPLTMLRHGIPDASSLRAIDTTPTPEQANLLAHLFRCEPVDIRRMTFADLSKGAGRLVAAKSIQTCSTCAAKNEEAGSESAILRSWLQAWRVTCPICGERLSAVGEGGFPGADFGSPFGHLWNDALRGERLVDDAAERGIWTWAQPIDIVRLLLIRRDPKPIDPERWIAKPRLLDLVIPGLDRFLAEQRTAIPTATKLIMQMSLRPALLAGVAIVERSGPSIVADLHSRTIGAYHSQFGIIAASMLSKRPNV
;
A
#
# COMPACT_ATOMS: atom_id res chain seq x y z
N MET A 1 -47.88 4.37 -20.51
CA MET A 1 -47.33 3.90 -19.22
C MET A 1 -46.05 3.14 -19.54
N THR A 2 -44.95 3.87 -19.71
CA THR A 2 -43.64 3.33 -20.06
C THR A 2 -43.02 2.79 -18.76
N SER A 3 -42.85 1.48 -18.65
CA SER A 3 -42.21 0.90 -17.47
C SER A 3 -40.73 1.30 -17.46
N ASP A 4 -40.32 1.85 -16.33
CA ASP A 4 -38.95 2.19 -15.97
C ASP A 4 -38.21 0.91 -15.52
N ASP A 5 -38.25 -0.14 -16.35
CA ASP A 5 -37.75 -1.49 -16.01
C ASP A 5 -36.24 -1.68 -16.25
N GLY A 6 -35.50 -0.60 -16.50
CA GLY A 6 -34.06 -0.65 -16.77
C GLY A 6 -33.17 -0.41 -15.54
N ALA A 7 -33.72 0.13 -14.46
CA ALA A 7 -32.95 0.47 -13.26
C ALA A 7 -32.87 -0.73 -12.30
N THR A 8 -31.65 -1.22 -12.03
CA THR A 8 -31.41 -2.24 -11.01
C THR A 8 -31.97 -1.76 -9.67
N LYS A 9 -32.97 -2.46 -9.14
CA LYS A 9 -33.58 -2.11 -7.85
C LYS A 9 -32.55 -2.15 -6.72
N PRO A 10 -32.56 -1.20 -5.77
CA PRO A 10 -31.70 -1.24 -4.60
C PRO A 10 -31.88 -2.52 -3.80
N LEU A 11 -30.83 -2.93 -3.08
CA LEU A 11 -30.89 -4.10 -2.21
C LEU A 11 -31.88 -3.88 -1.05
N PRO A 12 -32.76 -4.86 -0.73
CA PRO A 12 -33.70 -4.74 0.37
C PRO A 12 -33.03 -4.43 1.71
N VAL A 13 -31.95 -5.15 2.01
CA VAL A 13 -31.07 -4.99 3.18
C VAL A 13 -29.67 -4.59 2.71
N VAL A 14 -29.13 -3.54 3.31
CA VAL A 14 -27.75 -3.10 3.10
C VAL A 14 -27.03 -3.19 4.43
N LEU A 15 -25.94 -3.94 4.48
CA LEU A 15 -25.06 -4.04 5.65
C LEU A 15 -24.26 -2.75 5.79
N ALA A 16 -24.11 -2.25 7.00
CA ALA A 16 -23.25 -1.09 7.25
C ALA A 16 -21.79 -1.41 6.85
N PRO A 17 -21.10 -0.51 6.13
CA PRO A 17 -19.69 -0.68 5.83
C PRO A 17 -18.87 -0.56 7.11
N VAL A 18 -17.82 -1.38 7.21
CA VAL A 18 -16.79 -1.21 8.24
C VAL A 18 -15.86 -0.06 7.84
N ALA A 19 -15.32 0.66 8.83
CA ALA A 19 -14.36 1.73 8.57
C ALA A 19 -13.13 1.20 7.83
N ASP A 20 -12.71 1.88 6.75
CA ASP A 20 -11.63 1.46 5.85
C ASP A 20 -11.90 0.13 5.14
N GLU A 21 -13.14 -0.36 5.06
CA GLU A 21 -13.45 -1.60 4.35
C GLU A 21 -13.24 -1.48 2.83
N LEU A 22 -12.69 -2.54 2.23
CA LEU A 22 -12.51 -2.66 0.79
C LEU A 22 -13.86 -2.92 0.08
N LEU A 23 -14.09 -2.33 -1.08
CA LEU A 23 -15.37 -2.46 -1.80
C LEU A 23 -15.70 -3.92 -2.12
N SER A 24 -14.74 -4.70 -2.62
CA SER A 24 -14.94 -6.13 -2.86
C SER A 24 -15.23 -6.95 -1.60
N SER A 25 -14.70 -6.54 -0.44
CA SER A 25 -15.03 -7.13 0.86
C SER A 25 -16.48 -6.88 1.25
N TRP A 26 -16.91 -5.63 1.13
CA TRP A 26 -18.26 -5.24 1.48
C TRP A 26 -19.29 -5.92 0.58
N ILE A 27 -19.00 -6.04 -0.72
CA ILE A 27 -19.78 -6.82 -1.68
C ILE A 27 -19.81 -8.30 -1.28
N ALA A 28 -18.67 -8.87 -0.85
CA ALA A 28 -18.60 -10.27 -0.44
C ALA A 28 -19.43 -10.56 0.82
N ARG A 29 -19.45 -9.63 1.79
CA ARG A 29 -20.32 -9.73 2.98
C ARG A 29 -21.80 -9.67 2.62
N HIS A 30 -22.17 -8.78 1.70
CA HIS A 30 -23.54 -8.77 1.15
C HIS A 30 -23.87 -10.09 0.45
N ALA A 31 -22.96 -10.60 -0.37
CA ALA A 31 -23.16 -11.86 -1.07
C ALA A 31 -23.39 -13.02 -0.09
N ALA A 32 -22.59 -13.08 0.98
CA ALA A 32 -22.77 -14.06 2.05
C ALA A 32 -24.14 -13.91 2.75
N PHE A 33 -24.56 -12.67 3.07
CA PHE A 33 -25.88 -12.40 3.66
C PHE A 33 -27.04 -12.87 2.77
N TYR A 34 -26.93 -12.67 1.45
CA TYR A 34 -27.95 -13.09 0.48
C TYR A 34 -27.81 -14.53 -0.04
N GLY A 35 -26.80 -15.28 0.42
CA GLY A 35 -26.56 -16.66 -0.02
C GLY A 35 -26.13 -16.80 -1.48
N VAL A 36 -25.45 -15.80 -2.04
CA VAL A 36 -24.97 -15.79 -3.43
C VAL A 36 -23.45 -15.66 -3.50
N VAL A 37 -22.86 -15.99 -4.66
CA VAL A 37 -21.42 -15.81 -4.89
C VAL A 37 -21.10 -14.31 -5.02
N PRO A 38 -19.98 -13.81 -4.47
CA PRO A 38 -19.62 -12.38 -4.55
C PRO A 38 -19.61 -11.77 -5.95
N LEU A 39 -19.13 -12.50 -6.97
CA LEU A 39 -19.18 -12.04 -8.35
C LEU A 39 -20.62 -11.93 -8.88
N THR A 40 -21.53 -12.81 -8.46
CA THR A 40 -22.95 -12.73 -8.80
C THR A 40 -23.60 -11.50 -8.17
N MET A 41 -23.26 -11.18 -6.91
CA MET A 41 -23.70 -9.94 -6.26
C MET A 41 -23.22 -8.71 -7.01
N LEU A 42 -21.93 -8.65 -7.39
CA LEU A 42 -21.40 -7.55 -8.20
C LEU A 42 -22.13 -7.43 -9.56
N ARG A 43 -22.39 -8.57 -10.23
CA ARG A 43 -23.10 -8.62 -11.51
C ARG A 43 -24.54 -8.18 -11.46
N HIS A 44 -25.15 -8.16 -10.27
CA HIS A 44 -26.48 -7.59 -10.10
C HIS A 44 -26.49 -6.09 -10.41
N GLY A 45 -25.47 -5.35 -9.95
CA GLY A 45 -25.30 -3.93 -10.25
C GLY A 45 -24.53 -3.64 -11.54
N ILE A 46 -23.57 -4.51 -11.91
CA ILE A 46 -22.68 -4.32 -13.07
C ILE A 46 -22.65 -5.64 -13.88
N PRO A 47 -23.59 -5.88 -14.80
CA PRO A 47 -23.76 -7.17 -15.49
C PRO A 47 -22.50 -7.72 -16.15
N ASP A 48 -21.69 -6.85 -16.76
CA ASP A 48 -20.47 -7.22 -17.50
C ASP A 48 -19.23 -7.40 -16.60
N ALA A 49 -19.38 -7.32 -15.27
CA ALA A 49 -18.26 -7.48 -14.36
C ALA A 49 -17.62 -8.88 -14.49
N SER A 50 -16.31 -8.90 -14.72
CA SER A 50 -15.52 -10.14 -14.84
C SER A 50 -14.68 -10.45 -13.60
N SER A 51 -14.47 -9.45 -12.73
CA SER A 51 -13.61 -9.57 -11.56
C SER A 51 -14.06 -8.64 -10.44
N LEU A 52 -14.13 -9.16 -9.21
CA LEU A 52 -14.27 -8.33 -8.02
C LEU A 52 -13.07 -7.40 -7.86
N ARG A 53 -11.86 -7.90 -8.07
CA ARG A 53 -10.65 -7.10 -7.85
C ARG A 53 -10.56 -5.87 -8.76
N ALA A 54 -11.11 -5.95 -9.96
CA ALA A 54 -11.11 -4.81 -10.88
C ALA A 54 -11.87 -3.60 -10.31
N ILE A 55 -12.95 -3.85 -9.53
CA ILE A 55 -13.74 -2.78 -8.89
C ILE A 55 -12.97 -2.07 -7.79
N ASP A 56 -12.01 -2.76 -7.15
CA ASP A 56 -11.19 -2.16 -6.11
C ASP A 56 -10.14 -1.22 -6.68
N THR A 57 -9.74 -1.35 -7.95
CA THR A 57 -8.61 -0.58 -8.50
C THR A 57 -9.03 0.46 -9.52
N THR A 58 -10.03 0.17 -10.35
CA THR A 58 -10.38 1.01 -11.50
C THR A 58 -11.89 0.97 -11.78
N PRO A 59 -12.76 1.29 -10.79
CA PRO A 59 -14.18 1.47 -11.06
C PRO A 59 -14.39 2.68 -11.97
N THR A 60 -15.23 2.55 -13.00
CA THR A 60 -15.66 3.72 -13.77
C THR A 60 -16.63 4.58 -12.96
N PRO A 61 -16.79 5.89 -13.27
CA PRO A 61 -17.80 6.72 -12.62
C PRO A 61 -19.22 6.13 -12.72
N GLU A 62 -19.57 5.54 -13.86
CA GLU A 62 -20.86 4.88 -14.09
C GLU A 62 -21.01 3.65 -13.19
N GLN A 63 -19.97 2.82 -13.08
CA GLN A 63 -19.96 1.67 -12.18
C GLN A 63 -20.11 2.11 -10.71
N ALA A 64 -19.43 3.19 -10.31
CA ALA A 64 -19.57 3.75 -8.97
C ALA A 64 -21.00 4.23 -8.70
N ASN A 65 -21.65 4.90 -9.66
CA ASN A 65 -23.04 5.35 -9.55
C ASN A 65 -24.03 4.17 -9.45
N LEU A 66 -23.83 3.12 -10.26
CA LEU A 66 -24.66 1.91 -10.23
C LEU A 66 -24.57 1.21 -8.87
N LEU A 67 -23.34 1.05 -8.34
CA LEU A 67 -23.14 0.44 -7.02
C LEU A 67 -23.68 1.33 -5.90
N ALA A 68 -23.50 2.65 -5.99
CA ALA A 68 -24.03 3.60 -5.02
C ALA A 68 -25.56 3.50 -4.93
N HIS A 69 -26.24 3.46 -6.08
CA HIS A 69 -27.69 3.24 -6.15
C HIS A 69 -28.09 1.89 -5.55
N LEU A 70 -27.41 0.81 -5.95
CA LEU A 70 -27.69 -0.54 -5.48
C LEU A 70 -27.56 -0.68 -3.96
N PHE A 71 -26.51 -0.09 -3.38
CA PHE A 71 -26.19 -0.16 -1.96
C PHE A 71 -26.74 1.03 -1.15
N ARG A 72 -27.54 1.92 -1.75
CA ARG A 72 -28.16 3.07 -1.07
C ARG A 72 -27.15 3.96 -0.32
N CYS A 73 -26.05 4.28 -1.00
CA CYS A 73 -25.01 5.20 -0.50
C CYS A 73 -24.63 6.20 -1.58
N GLU A 74 -23.71 7.11 -1.28
CA GLU A 74 -23.23 8.08 -2.26
C GLU A 74 -22.07 7.49 -3.09
N PRO A 75 -21.91 7.87 -4.37
CA PRO A 75 -20.79 7.42 -5.21
C PRO A 75 -19.41 7.71 -4.60
N VAL A 76 -19.30 8.76 -3.79
CA VAL A 76 -18.06 9.08 -3.06
C VAL A 76 -17.72 8.04 -2.01
N ASP A 77 -18.72 7.42 -1.36
CA ASP A 77 -18.49 6.36 -0.37
C ASP A 77 -17.98 5.10 -1.06
N ILE A 78 -18.55 4.75 -2.23
CA ILE A 78 -18.05 3.66 -3.06
C ILE A 78 -16.58 3.90 -3.43
N ARG A 79 -16.22 5.09 -3.93
CA ARG A 79 -14.84 5.40 -4.32
C ARG A 79 -13.88 5.34 -3.13
N ARG A 80 -14.29 5.79 -1.94
CA ARG A 80 -13.51 5.70 -0.70
C ARG A 80 -13.22 4.26 -0.26
N MET A 81 -13.99 3.28 -0.73
CA MET A 81 -13.73 1.86 -0.47
C MET A 81 -12.79 1.22 -1.49
N THR A 82 -12.28 2.00 -2.45
CA THR A 82 -11.41 1.53 -3.54
C THR A 82 -10.05 2.24 -3.53
N PHE A 83 -9.18 1.85 -4.46
CA PHE A 83 -7.90 2.46 -4.77
C PHE A 83 -7.95 3.30 -6.06
N ALA A 84 -9.15 3.64 -6.55
CA ALA A 84 -9.36 4.33 -7.83
C ALA A 84 -8.64 5.68 -7.90
N ASP A 85 -8.55 6.37 -6.76
CA ASP A 85 -8.01 7.72 -6.68
C ASP A 85 -6.49 7.73 -6.41
N LEU A 86 -5.87 6.55 -6.24
CA LEU A 86 -4.43 6.44 -6.07
C LEU A 86 -3.69 6.74 -7.37
N SER A 87 -2.55 7.43 -7.25
CA SER A 87 -1.64 7.59 -8.38
C SER A 87 -1.13 6.23 -8.89
N LYS A 88 -0.79 6.14 -10.18
CA LYS A 88 -0.20 4.91 -10.78
C LYS A 88 1.05 4.42 -10.04
N GLY A 89 1.81 5.33 -9.43
CA GLY A 89 2.95 4.99 -8.57
C GLY A 89 2.50 4.30 -7.28
N ALA A 90 1.53 4.89 -6.59
CA ALA A 90 0.99 4.38 -5.33
C ALA A 90 0.31 3.02 -5.52
N GLY A 91 -0.40 2.81 -6.64
CA GLY A 91 -1.01 1.52 -6.97
C GLY A 91 -0.02 0.35 -7.03
N ARG A 92 1.28 0.60 -7.26
CA ARG A 92 2.33 -0.46 -7.21
C ARG A 92 2.68 -0.92 -5.80
N LEU A 93 2.28 -0.14 -4.79
CA LEU A 93 2.39 -0.47 -3.38
C LEU A 93 1.08 -1.07 -2.83
N VAL A 94 0.08 -1.32 -3.68
CA VAL A 94 -1.14 -2.03 -3.30
C VAL A 94 -1.01 -3.50 -3.68
N ALA A 95 -1.13 -4.39 -2.69
CA ALA A 95 -1.08 -5.82 -2.90
C ALA A 95 -2.34 -6.39 -3.52
N ALA A 96 -2.21 -7.58 -4.10
CA ALA A 96 -3.32 -8.32 -4.69
C ALA A 96 -4.28 -8.94 -3.68
N LYS A 97 -3.80 -9.15 -2.46
CA LYS A 97 -4.48 -9.79 -1.34
C LYS A 97 -4.02 -9.08 -0.07
N SER A 98 -4.75 -9.30 1.02
CA SER A 98 -4.31 -8.87 2.34
C SER A 98 -2.91 -9.41 2.63
N ILE A 99 -2.01 -8.51 3.02
CA ILE A 99 -0.60 -8.81 3.38
C ILE A 99 -0.33 -8.51 4.86
N GLN A 100 -1.28 -7.88 5.54
CA GLN A 100 -1.21 -7.54 6.96
C GLN A 100 -2.61 -7.46 7.56
N THR A 101 -2.70 -7.49 8.89
CA THR A 101 -3.95 -7.28 9.63
C THR A 101 -3.70 -6.39 10.86
N CYS A 102 -4.80 -5.87 11.42
CA CYS A 102 -4.80 -5.28 12.75
C CYS A 102 -5.59 -6.20 13.67
N SER A 103 -4.96 -6.77 14.70
CA SER A 103 -5.65 -7.66 15.65
C SER A 103 -6.79 -6.93 16.38
N THR A 104 -6.57 -5.67 16.78
CA THR A 104 -7.57 -4.85 17.46
C THR A 104 -8.79 -4.59 16.59
N CYS A 105 -8.62 -4.19 15.34
CA CYS A 105 -9.75 -3.99 14.43
C CYS A 105 -10.40 -5.32 14.02
N ALA A 106 -9.62 -6.39 13.85
CA ALA A 106 -10.18 -7.71 13.55
C ALA A 106 -11.09 -8.22 14.68
N ALA A 107 -10.65 -8.11 15.94
CA ALA A 107 -11.46 -8.48 17.10
C ALA A 107 -12.74 -7.64 17.20
N LYS A 108 -12.65 -6.31 17.03
CA LYS A 108 -13.82 -5.43 17.01
C LYS A 108 -14.81 -5.78 15.89
N ASN A 109 -14.29 -6.15 14.72
CA ASN A 109 -15.13 -6.54 13.58
C ASN A 109 -15.81 -7.89 13.84
N GLU A 110 -15.13 -8.84 14.49
CA GLU A 110 -15.70 -10.12 14.91
C GLU A 110 -16.85 -9.92 15.92
N GLU A 111 -16.63 -9.08 16.94
CA GLU A 111 -17.68 -8.71 17.90
C GLU A 111 -18.91 -8.07 17.22
N ALA A 112 -18.68 -7.35 16.11
CA ALA A 112 -19.72 -6.71 15.32
C ALA A 112 -20.31 -7.60 14.20
N GLY A 113 -20.03 -8.91 14.19
CA GLY A 113 -20.53 -9.85 13.16
C GLY A 113 -20.03 -9.55 11.74
N SER A 114 -18.82 -8.99 11.66
CA SER A 114 -18.16 -8.51 10.44
C SER A 114 -16.75 -9.09 10.31
N GLU A 115 -16.51 -10.29 10.84
CA GLU A 115 -15.21 -10.98 10.90
C GLU A 115 -14.57 -11.22 9.52
N SER A 116 -15.39 -11.29 8.46
CA SER A 116 -14.93 -11.44 7.08
C SER A 116 -14.53 -10.13 6.41
N ALA A 117 -14.65 -8.99 7.09
CA ALA A 117 -14.29 -7.68 6.55
C ALA A 117 -12.77 -7.57 6.30
N ILE A 118 -12.39 -7.23 5.08
CA ILE A 118 -11.02 -6.93 4.67
C ILE A 118 -10.89 -5.41 4.50
N LEU A 119 -9.93 -4.82 5.21
CA LEU A 119 -9.69 -3.37 5.14
C LEU A 119 -8.76 -3.01 3.98
N ARG A 120 -8.95 -1.83 3.38
CA ARG A 120 -8.06 -1.25 2.35
C ARG A 120 -6.63 -1.19 2.85
N SER A 121 -6.41 -0.69 4.07
CA SER A 121 -5.09 -0.60 4.68
C SER A 121 -4.37 -1.93 4.81
N TRP A 122 -5.07 -3.06 4.76
CA TRP A 122 -4.45 -4.39 4.81
C TRP A 122 -3.74 -4.78 3.50
N LEU A 123 -4.04 -4.08 2.41
CA LEU A 123 -3.40 -4.26 1.11
C LEU A 123 -2.32 -3.19 0.84
N GLN A 124 -2.22 -2.15 1.67
CA GLN A 124 -1.31 -1.03 1.48
C GLN A 124 0.08 -1.34 2.06
N ALA A 125 1.08 -1.51 1.19
CA ALA A 125 2.44 -1.89 1.58
C ALA A 125 3.26 -0.76 2.23
N TRP A 126 2.75 0.49 2.22
CA TRP A 126 3.37 1.61 2.92
C TRP A 126 2.91 1.76 4.38
N ARG A 127 1.97 0.92 4.83
CA ARG A 127 1.48 0.95 6.21
C ARG A 127 2.31 0.05 7.11
N VAL A 128 2.67 0.58 8.27
CA VAL A 128 3.13 -0.13 9.46
C VAL A 128 2.18 0.06 10.65
N THR A 129 1.35 1.11 10.62
CA THR A 129 0.27 1.36 11.58
C THR A 129 -1.13 1.27 10.94
N CYS A 130 -2.11 0.90 11.74
CA CYS A 130 -3.51 0.86 11.36
C CYS A 130 -4.07 2.28 11.31
N PRO A 131 -4.64 2.74 10.17
CA PRO A 131 -5.18 4.09 10.08
C PRO A 131 -6.47 4.30 10.90
N ILE A 132 -7.10 3.21 11.37
CA ILE A 132 -8.33 3.27 12.16
C ILE A 132 -8.06 3.42 13.65
N CYS A 133 -7.18 2.60 14.22
CA CYS A 133 -6.92 2.57 15.67
C CYS A 133 -5.51 3.01 16.07
N GLY A 134 -4.61 3.25 15.12
CA GLY A 134 -3.22 3.64 15.38
C GLY A 134 -2.29 2.49 15.79
N GLU A 135 -2.84 1.30 16.09
CA GLU A 135 -2.05 0.14 16.49
C GLU A 135 -1.13 -0.37 15.38
N ARG A 136 -0.07 -1.07 15.78
CA ARG A 136 0.86 -1.69 14.83
C ARG A 136 0.16 -2.80 14.06
N LEU A 137 0.41 -2.85 12.76
CA LEU A 137 -0.07 -3.93 11.90
C LEU A 137 0.85 -5.15 12.02
N SER A 138 0.29 -6.34 11.76
CA SER A 138 1.02 -7.62 11.75
C SER A 138 0.91 -8.26 10.38
N ALA A 139 1.91 -9.03 9.93
CA ALA A 139 1.83 -9.74 8.66
C ALA A 139 0.76 -10.84 8.69
N VAL A 140 0.05 -11.06 7.57
CA VAL A 140 -0.87 -12.19 7.43
C VAL A 140 -0.07 -13.49 7.31
N GLY A 141 -0.42 -14.50 8.09
CA GLY A 141 0.19 -15.84 8.00
C GLY A 141 1.55 -15.99 8.67
N GLU A 142 2.13 -14.91 9.20
CA GLU A 142 3.14 -15.03 10.26
C GLU A 142 2.37 -15.24 11.55
N GLY A 143 2.39 -16.46 12.10
CA GLY A 143 1.68 -16.86 13.32
C GLY A 143 2.21 -16.17 14.59
N GLY A 144 2.26 -14.84 14.59
CA GLY A 144 2.57 -14.04 15.75
C GLY A 144 1.32 -13.87 16.60
N PHE A 145 1.37 -14.38 17.82
CA PHE A 145 0.44 -14.04 18.89
C PHE A 145 0.27 -12.51 18.99
N PRO A 146 -0.90 -12.01 19.43
CA PRO A 146 -1.05 -10.60 19.79
C PRO A 146 0.02 -10.25 20.84
N GLY A 147 0.89 -9.28 20.55
CA GLY A 147 1.95 -8.89 21.47
C GLY A 147 3.27 -9.66 21.35
N ALA A 148 3.43 -10.54 20.35
CA ALA A 148 4.77 -10.96 19.92
C ALA A 148 5.43 -9.77 19.22
N ASP A 149 6.00 -8.89 20.04
CA ASP A 149 6.95 -7.88 19.65
C ASP A 149 8.18 -8.64 19.11
N PHE A 150 8.09 -9.11 17.86
CA PHE A 150 9.28 -9.27 17.05
C PHE A 150 9.78 -7.83 16.91
N GLY A 151 10.59 -7.42 17.89
CA GLY A 151 11.33 -6.17 17.86
C GLY A 151 11.89 -6.12 16.47
N SER A 152 11.35 -5.21 15.66
CA SER A 152 11.84 -5.10 14.29
C SER A 152 13.34 -4.91 14.44
N PRO A 153 14.18 -5.58 13.64
CA PRO A 153 15.63 -5.30 13.64
C PRO A 153 15.91 -3.79 13.50
N PHE A 154 14.92 -3.05 12.99
CA PHE A 154 14.89 -1.62 12.79
C PHE A 154 13.96 -0.89 13.77
N GLY A 155 13.68 -1.45 14.96
CA GLY A 155 12.78 -0.85 15.96
C GLY A 155 13.23 0.54 16.42
N HIS A 156 14.54 0.77 16.46
CA HIS A 156 15.13 2.08 16.73
C HIS A 156 14.75 3.15 15.68
N LEU A 157 14.30 2.75 14.48
CA LEU A 157 13.85 3.63 13.40
C LEU A 157 12.35 3.91 13.43
N TRP A 158 11.61 3.42 14.42
CA TRP A 158 10.14 3.47 14.42
C TRP A 158 9.59 4.90 14.23
N ASN A 159 10.15 5.89 14.92
CA ASN A 159 9.70 7.27 14.78
C ASN A 159 9.89 7.85 13.38
N ASP A 160 10.99 7.51 12.71
CA ASP A 160 11.22 7.90 11.32
C ASP A 160 10.38 7.07 10.36
N ALA A 161 10.11 5.80 10.66
CA ALA A 161 9.18 4.98 9.89
C ALA A 161 7.76 5.56 9.92
N LEU A 162 7.27 6.04 11.07
CA LEU A 162 5.97 6.71 11.17
C LEU A 162 5.92 8.00 10.35
N ARG A 163 7.01 8.77 10.29
CA ARG A 163 7.12 9.94 9.41
C ARG A 163 7.09 9.52 7.95
N GLY A 164 7.82 8.47 7.59
CA GLY A 164 7.86 7.92 6.24
C GLY A 164 6.51 7.38 5.79
N GLU A 165 5.79 6.67 6.66
CA GLU A 165 4.41 6.23 6.39
C GLU A 165 3.54 7.42 6.03
N ARG A 166 3.54 8.47 6.86
CA ARG A 166 2.73 9.69 6.62
C ARG A 166 3.09 10.35 5.30
N LEU A 167 4.37 10.50 4.97
CA LEU A 167 4.82 11.06 3.70
C LEU A 167 4.28 10.25 2.50
N VAL A 168 4.41 8.93 2.54
CA VAL A 168 3.92 8.07 1.46
C VAL A 168 2.39 8.10 1.38
N ASP A 169 1.71 8.14 2.52
CA ASP A 169 0.26 8.19 2.60
C ASP A 169 -0.33 9.50 2.08
N ASP A 170 0.21 10.63 2.49
CA ASP A 170 -0.19 11.96 2.02
C ASP A 170 0.02 12.08 0.50
N ALA A 171 1.12 11.55 -0.02
CA ALA A 171 1.37 11.53 -1.46
C ALA A 171 0.43 10.57 -2.21
N ALA A 172 0.11 9.42 -1.62
CA ALA A 172 -0.72 8.40 -2.24
C ALA A 172 -2.20 8.78 -2.26
N GLU A 173 -2.74 9.22 -1.13
CA GLU A 173 -4.17 9.45 -0.90
C GLU A 173 -4.58 10.91 -1.17
N ARG A 174 -3.68 11.87 -0.97
CA ARG A 174 -3.99 13.30 -1.06
C ARG A 174 -3.22 14.02 -2.16
N GLY A 175 -2.23 13.37 -2.76
CA GLY A 175 -1.34 14.02 -3.73
C GLY A 175 -0.54 15.16 -3.12
N ILE A 176 -0.17 15.05 -1.84
CA ILE A 176 0.59 16.09 -1.12
C ILE A 176 2.03 15.61 -0.92
N TRP A 177 3.00 16.43 -1.31
CA TRP A 177 4.43 16.24 -1.03
C TRP A 177 5.17 17.59 -1.08
N THR A 178 6.39 17.62 -0.55
CA THR A 178 7.20 18.84 -0.41
C THR A 178 8.03 19.13 -1.68
N TRP A 179 9.24 18.57 -1.76
CA TRP A 179 10.18 18.78 -2.86
C TRP A 179 10.38 17.51 -3.70
N ALA A 180 10.00 16.36 -3.18
CA ALA A 180 10.16 15.06 -3.82
C ALA A 180 8.92 14.19 -3.61
N GLN A 181 8.54 13.47 -4.67
CA GLN A 181 7.53 12.42 -4.62
C GLN A 181 7.99 11.23 -3.75
N PRO A 182 7.35 10.94 -2.61
CA PRO A 182 7.77 9.87 -1.69
C PRO A 182 7.82 8.48 -2.34
N ILE A 183 6.93 8.20 -3.30
CA ILE A 183 6.95 6.96 -4.07
C ILE A 183 8.19 6.87 -4.97
N ASP A 184 8.65 7.98 -5.52
CA ASP A 184 9.91 8.01 -6.29
C ASP A 184 11.12 7.85 -5.35
N ILE A 185 11.09 8.40 -4.13
CA ILE A 185 12.10 8.11 -3.09
C ILE A 185 12.14 6.61 -2.77
N VAL A 186 10.99 5.97 -2.54
CA VAL A 186 10.90 4.51 -2.33
C VAL A 186 11.57 3.76 -3.48
N ARG A 187 11.29 4.16 -4.73
CA ARG A 187 11.88 3.51 -5.91
C ARG A 187 13.40 3.70 -5.98
N LEU A 188 13.90 4.91 -5.66
CA LEU A 188 15.35 5.20 -5.63
C LEU A 188 16.05 4.33 -4.58
N LEU A 189 15.51 4.26 -3.36
CA LEU A 189 16.10 3.49 -2.27
C LEU A 189 16.24 1.99 -2.59
N LEU A 190 15.38 1.45 -3.46
CA LEU A 190 15.42 0.05 -3.90
C LEU A 190 16.34 -0.21 -5.11
N ILE A 191 16.99 0.82 -5.67
CA ILE A 191 18.00 0.67 -6.73
C ILE A 191 19.26 -0.01 -6.16
N ARG A 192 19.94 -0.80 -7.01
CA ARG A 192 21.23 -1.39 -6.64
C ARG A 192 22.34 -0.36 -6.67
N ARG A 193 23.25 -0.43 -5.70
CA ARG A 193 24.42 0.44 -5.62
C ARG A 193 25.70 -0.29 -6.06
N ASP A 194 26.76 0.48 -6.29
CA ASP A 194 28.14 -0.03 -6.40
C ASP A 194 28.52 -0.63 -5.02
N PRO A 195 28.99 -1.89 -4.95
CA PRO A 195 29.39 -2.53 -3.70
C PRO A 195 30.63 -1.91 -3.02
N LYS A 196 31.29 -0.90 -3.58
CA LYS A 196 32.55 -0.38 -3.03
C LYS A 196 32.43 0.16 -1.59
N PRO A 197 33.42 -0.16 -0.72
CA PRO A 197 34.57 -1.03 -0.96
C PRO A 197 34.20 -2.52 -0.88
N ILE A 198 34.81 -3.31 -1.77
CA ILE A 198 34.65 -4.77 -1.84
C ILE A 198 35.40 -5.37 -0.64
N ASP A 199 34.67 -5.71 0.42
CA ASP A 199 35.17 -6.60 1.46
C ASP A 199 34.82 -8.05 1.05
N PRO A 200 35.82 -8.89 0.69
CA PRO A 200 35.58 -10.26 0.22
C PRO A 200 34.88 -11.14 1.26
N GLU A 201 35.06 -10.87 2.55
CA GLU A 201 34.40 -11.60 3.64
C GLU A 201 32.98 -11.08 3.92
N ARG A 202 32.65 -9.88 3.42
CA ARG A 202 31.34 -9.22 3.59
C ARG A 202 30.63 -8.96 2.26
N TRP A 203 30.87 -9.82 1.25
CA TRP A 203 30.27 -9.66 -0.07
C TRP A 203 28.75 -9.78 -0.03
N ILE A 204 28.06 -8.68 -0.29
CA ILE A 204 26.61 -8.63 -0.45
C ILE A 204 26.32 -8.71 -1.95
N ALA A 205 25.58 -9.73 -2.38
CA ALA A 205 25.35 -9.98 -3.80
C ALA A 205 24.51 -8.90 -4.51
N LYS A 206 23.70 -8.13 -3.77
CA LYS A 206 22.73 -7.17 -4.34
C LYS A 206 22.55 -5.93 -3.43
N PRO A 207 23.62 -5.15 -3.17
CA PRO A 207 23.54 -4.05 -2.23
C PRO A 207 22.61 -2.95 -2.74
N ARG A 208 21.87 -2.31 -1.85
CA ARG A 208 20.89 -1.26 -2.20
C ARG A 208 21.31 0.11 -1.70
N LEU A 209 20.79 1.15 -2.36
CA LEU A 209 20.93 2.51 -1.86
C LEU A 209 20.28 2.71 -0.48
N LEU A 210 19.23 1.94 -0.17
CA LEU A 210 18.62 1.96 1.15
C LEU A 210 19.62 1.67 2.28
N ASP A 211 20.60 0.80 2.07
CA ASP A 211 21.63 0.48 3.08
C ASP A 211 22.59 1.66 3.35
N LEU A 212 22.75 2.59 2.40
CA LEU A 212 23.52 3.82 2.64
C LEU A 212 22.76 4.79 3.56
N VAL A 213 21.43 4.75 3.52
CA VAL A 213 20.56 5.59 4.35
C VAL A 213 20.27 4.90 5.69
N ILE A 214 20.14 3.57 5.68
CA ILE A 214 19.87 2.70 6.82
C ILE A 214 21.01 1.66 6.91
N PRO A 215 22.15 2.01 7.52
CA PRO A 215 23.31 1.12 7.61
C PRO A 215 22.98 -0.22 8.28
N GLY A 216 23.44 -1.32 7.67
CA GLY A 216 23.29 -2.67 8.20
C GLY A 216 22.07 -3.42 7.66
N LEU A 217 21.24 -2.79 6.84
CA LEU A 217 20.12 -3.44 6.17
C LEU A 217 20.58 -4.58 5.27
N ASP A 218 21.54 -4.33 4.38
CA ASP A 218 21.97 -5.32 3.39
C ASP A 218 22.58 -6.55 4.08
N ARG A 219 23.28 -6.34 5.21
CA ARG A 219 23.83 -7.41 6.05
C ARG A 219 22.73 -8.25 6.68
N PHE A 220 21.75 -7.58 7.31
CA PHE A 220 20.60 -8.26 7.93
C PHE A 220 19.89 -9.17 6.91
N LEU A 221 19.72 -8.70 5.68
CA LEU A 221 19.06 -9.46 4.62
C LEU A 221 19.87 -10.64 4.12
N ALA A 222 21.19 -10.50 4.04
CA ALA A 222 22.09 -11.59 3.69
C ALA A 222 22.01 -12.72 4.73
N GLU A 223 21.98 -12.37 6.02
CA GLU A 223 21.84 -13.30 7.14
C GLU A 223 20.47 -14.02 7.12
N GLN A 224 19.39 -13.28 6.86
CA GLN A 224 18.03 -13.83 6.80
C GLN A 224 17.67 -14.50 5.46
N ARG A 225 18.60 -14.56 4.49
CA ARG A 225 18.36 -15.04 3.12
C ARG A 225 17.11 -14.45 2.47
N THR A 226 16.80 -13.20 2.83
CA THR A 226 15.55 -12.55 2.48
C THR A 226 15.73 -11.71 1.22
N ALA A 227 14.83 -11.90 0.25
CA ALA A 227 14.88 -11.15 -1.00
C ALA A 227 14.22 -9.77 -0.83
N ILE A 228 14.97 -8.69 -1.09
CA ILE A 228 14.36 -7.36 -1.23
C ILE A 228 13.62 -7.28 -2.58
N PRO A 229 12.42 -6.69 -2.59
CA PRO A 229 11.76 -6.28 -3.82
C PRO A 229 12.62 -5.33 -4.69
N THR A 230 12.28 -5.21 -5.97
CA THR A 230 12.98 -4.34 -6.93
C THR A 230 12.30 -2.97 -7.01
N ALA A 231 12.93 -1.97 -7.66
CA ALA A 231 12.28 -0.69 -7.95
C ALA A 231 10.99 -0.80 -8.82
N THR A 232 10.68 -1.99 -9.34
CA THR A 232 9.45 -2.30 -10.09
C THR A 232 8.40 -3.04 -9.25
N LYS A 233 8.81 -3.83 -8.25
CA LYS A 233 7.94 -4.52 -7.29
C LYS A 233 8.17 -3.87 -5.94
N LEU A 234 7.27 -3.01 -5.48
CA LEU A 234 7.54 -2.16 -4.30
C LEU A 234 7.03 -2.73 -2.97
N ILE A 235 6.40 -3.90 -3.00
CA ILE A 235 5.79 -4.51 -1.81
C ILE A 235 6.85 -5.26 -1.00
N MET A 236 7.25 -4.66 0.13
CA MET A 236 8.22 -5.19 1.07
C MET A 236 7.55 -5.97 2.21
N GLN A 237 8.24 -6.99 2.75
CA GLN A 237 7.78 -7.73 3.92
C GLN A 237 7.64 -6.82 5.14
N MET A 238 6.70 -7.16 6.01
CA MET A 238 6.29 -6.31 7.12
C MET A 238 7.44 -5.93 8.06
N SER A 239 8.33 -6.87 8.37
CA SER A 239 9.50 -6.67 9.24
C SER A 239 10.53 -5.66 8.71
N LEU A 240 10.59 -5.47 7.39
CA LEU A 240 11.55 -4.61 6.70
C LEU A 240 10.99 -3.23 6.35
N ARG A 241 9.67 -3.07 6.33
CA ARG A 241 9.03 -1.78 6.00
C ARG A 241 9.45 -0.62 6.90
N PRO A 242 9.66 -0.81 8.23
CA PRO A 242 10.16 0.28 9.05
C PRO A 242 11.48 0.88 8.53
N ALA A 243 12.42 0.05 8.04
CA ALA A 243 13.66 0.55 7.45
C ALA A 243 13.40 1.35 6.16
N LEU A 244 12.56 0.84 5.26
CA LEU A 244 12.24 1.53 4.02
C LEU A 244 11.57 2.89 4.28
N LEU A 245 10.57 2.93 5.14
CA LEU A 245 9.83 4.15 5.47
C LEU A 245 10.72 5.14 6.22
N ALA A 246 11.57 4.68 7.15
CA ALA A 246 12.56 5.53 7.78
C ALA A 246 13.53 6.12 6.75
N GLY A 247 13.97 5.32 5.78
CA GLY A 247 14.79 5.79 4.66
C GLY A 247 14.10 6.89 3.84
N VAL A 248 12.79 6.76 3.59
CA VAL A 248 12.00 7.81 2.92
C VAL A 248 12.02 9.11 3.73
N ALA A 249 11.77 9.03 5.05
CA ALA A 249 11.77 10.20 5.92
C ALA A 249 13.14 10.87 6.03
N ILE A 250 14.22 10.08 6.07
CA ILE A 250 15.59 10.60 6.12
C ILE A 250 15.96 11.32 4.83
N VAL A 251 15.65 10.72 3.67
CA VAL A 251 15.91 11.34 2.36
C VAL A 251 15.11 12.63 2.21
N GLU A 252 13.81 12.60 2.51
CA GLU A 252 12.95 13.79 2.42
C GLU A 252 13.49 14.94 3.28
N ARG A 253 13.84 14.65 4.55
CA ARG A 253 14.41 15.62 5.48
C ARG A 253 15.79 16.15 5.06
N SER A 254 16.61 15.34 4.40
CA SER A 254 17.95 15.73 3.94
C SER A 254 17.93 16.61 2.69
N GLY A 255 16.79 16.66 1.99
CA GLY A 255 16.60 17.50 0.81
C GLY A 255 17.34 17.00 -0.44
N PRO A 256 17.36 17.80 -1.52
CA PRO A 256 17.91 17.40 -2.82
C PRO A 256 19.40 17.01 -2.80
N SER A 257 20.18 17.51 -1.83
CA SER A 257 21.63 17.27 -1.75
C SER A 257 21.98 15.78 -1.63
N ILE A 258 21.20 15.01 -0.85
CA ILE A 258 21.42 13.58 -0.65
C ILE A 258 21.23 12.79 -1.95
N VAL A 259 20.40 13.29 -2.88
CA VAL A 259 20.11 12.61 -4.15
C VAL A 259 21.36 12.56 -5.01
N ALA A 260 22.15 13.63 -5.03
CA ALA A 260 23.40 13.70 -5.77
C ALA A 260 24.45 12.73 -5.20
N ASP A 261 24.57 12.64 -3.87
CA ASP A 261 25.47 11.67 -3.22
C ASP A 261 25.03 10.24 -3.54
N LEU A 262 23.75 9.89 -3.36
CA LEU A 262 23.22 8.56 -3.70
C LEU A 262 23.41 8.22 -5.19
N HIS A 263 23.26 9.19 -6.09
CA HIS A 263 23.47 8.98 -7.52
C HIS A 263 24.91 8.55 -7.81
N SER A 264 25.89 9.21 -7.18
CA SER A 264 27.32 8.90 -7.33
C SER A 264 27.69 7.48 -6.89
N ARG A 265 26.83 6.83 -6.08
CA ARG A 265 27.00 5.47 -5.58
C ARG A 265 26.35 4.41 -6.47
N THR A 266 25.87 4.78 -7.65
CA THR A 266 25.28 3.84 -8.62
C THR A 266 26.18 3.66 -9.85
N ILE A 267 26.08 2.51 -10.51
CA ILE A 267 26.90 2.19 -11.69
C ILE A 267 26.07 1.60 -12.84
N GLY A 268 26.56 1.79 -14.07
CA GLY A 268 26.00 1.18 -15.29
C GLY A 268 24.51 1.48 -15.47
N ALA A 269 23.72 0.45 -15.77
CA ALA A 269 22.28 0.58 -15.99
C ALA A 269 21.52 1.15 -14.78
N TYR A 270 21.98 0.89 -13.55
CA TYR A 270 21.37 1.40 -12.33
C TYR A 270 21.60 2.91 -12.16
N HIS A 271 22.74 3.43 -12.65
CA HIS A 271 23.02 4.86 -12.68
C HIS A 271 22.10 5.61 -13.62
N SER A 272 21.86 5.07 -14.82
CA SER A 272 20.88 5.63 -15.76
C SER A 272 19.45 5.56 -15.22
N GLN A 273 19.08 4.42 -14.60
CA GLN A 273 17.78 4.26 -13.96
C GLN A 273 17.56 5.27 -12.82
N PHE A 274 18.57 5.48 -11.98
CA PHE A 274 18.54 6.48 -10.91
C PHE A 274 18.29 7.88 -11.49
N GLY A 275 19.06 8.27 -12.52
CA GLY A 275 18.93 9.58 -13.16
C GLY A 275 17.53 9.87 -13.69
N ILE A 276 16.87 8.88 -14.30
CA ILE A 276 15.47 9.01 -14.78
C ILE A 276 14.50 9.28 -13.63
N ILE A 277 14.63 8.54 -12.52
CA ILE A 277 13.73 8.69 -11.37
C ILE A 277 14.01 10.02 -10.66
N ALA A 278 15.29 10.37 -10.44
CA ALA A 278 15.69 11.63 -9.83
C ALA A 278 15.20 12.84 -10.65
N ALA A 279 15.30 12.80 -11.98
CA ALA A 279 14.78 13.84 -12.85
C ALA A 279 13.24 13.99 -12.74
N SER A 280 12.49 12.88 -12.68
CA SER A 280 11.03 12.90 -12.45
C SER A 280 10.70 13.52 -11.09
N MET A 281 11.46 13.17 -10.06
CA MET A 281 11.25 13.62 -8.69
C MET A 281 11.48 15.13 -8.54
N LEU A 282 12.53 15.66 -9.19
CA LEU A 282 12.90 17.08 -9.12
C LEU A 282 12.11 17.99 -10.07
N SER A 283 11.50 17.43 -11.12
CA SER A 283 10.71 18.20 -12.11
C SER A 283 9.23 18.35 -11.74
N LYS A 284 8.68 17.44 -10.92
CA LYS A 284 7.28 17.48 -10.48
C LYS A 284 7.10 18.42 -9.29
N ARG A 285 6.66 19.65 -9.55
CA ARG A 285 6.15 20.54 -8.51
C ARG A 285 4.81 20.01 -7.97
N PRO A 286 4.52 20.16 -6.66
CA PRO A 286 3.17 19.93 -6.15
C PRO A 286 2.18 20.82 -6.89
N ASN A 287 0.99 20.30 -7.19
CA ASN A 287 -0.13 21.15 -7.59
C ASN A 287 -0.47 22.01 -6.36
N VAL A 288 -0.10 23.30 -6.42
CA VAL A 288 -0.49 24.31 -5.43
C VAL A 288 -1.96 24.64 -5.62
#